data_AF-A0A7C3Y5P2-F1
#
_entry.id   AF-A0A7C3Y5P2-F1
#
_cell.length_a   1.000
_cell.length_b   1.000
_cell.length_c   1.000
_cell.angle_alpha   90.00
_cell.angle_beta   90.00
_cell.angle_gamma   90.00
#
_symmetry.space_group_name_H-M   'P 1'
#
loop_
_entity.id
_entity.type
_entity.pdbx_description
1 polymer ?
#
loop_
_entity_poly.entity_id
_entity_poly.type
_entity_poly.pdbx_seq_one_letter_code
_entity_poly.pdbx_strand_id
1 'polypeptide(L)'
;MLDFSNIFNRYEAWVREVDKGVARIRQAYPKEVRCDRGCCDCCYAVFDLSLIEAVYLNHRFHERLEKREVEVILERADRADRQAYRLKRRLYKELSQNAVDEEEVLAALSRERIACPLLNENRLCDLYACRPLTCRVYGVPTAVRGRARTCGLSGFQEGRSYPTIYLDAINDRLQEFSRELLKEIGAAGSPLERRWIPLSTALLTDYDEEYFGL
;
A
#
# COMPACT_ATOMS: atom_id res chain seq x y z
N MET A 1 -5.97 24.41 -7.13
CA MET A 1 -6.30 23.15 -6.43
C MET A 1 -6.64 22.14 -7.49
N LEU A 2 -5.81 21.10 -7.59
CA LEU A 2 -5.95 20.06 -8.59
C LEU A 2 -7.20 19.23 -8.33
N ASP A 3 -7.94 18.91 -9.39
CA ASP A 3 -9.11 18.04 -9.32
C ASP A 3 -8.73 16.61 -9.72
N PHE A 4 -8.86 15.69 -8.77
CA PHE A 4 -8.60 14.26 -8.98
C PHE A 4 -9.88 13.41 -9.06
N SER A 5 -11.06 14.03 -9.08
CA SER A 5 -12.35 13.35 -8.94
C SER A 5 -12.56 12.26 -9.99
N ASN A 6 -12.20 12.54 -11.25
CA ASN A 6 -12.38 11.58 -12.35
C ASN A 6 -11.50 10.33 -12.16
N ILE A 7 -10.20 10.51 -11.95
CA ILE A 7 -9.27 9.39 -11.76
C ILE A 7 -9.58 8.62 -10.47
N PHE A 8 -9.99 9.29 -9.39
CA PHE A 8 -10.42 8.64 -8.15
C PHE A 8 -11.65 7.76 -8.34
N ASN A 9 -12.66 8.21 -9.08
CA ASN A 9 -13.84 7.39 -9.38
C ASN A 9 -13.47 6.09 -10.11
N ARG A 10 -12.51 6.17 -11.05
CA ARG A 10 -12.02 5.01 -11.81
C ARG A 10 -11.19 4.07 -10.93
N TYR A 11 -10.32 4.63 -10.07
CA TYR A 11 -9.56 3.85 -9.08
C TYR A 11 -10.50 3.14 -8.08
N GLU A 12 -11.52 3.82 -7.57
CA GLU A 12 -12.51 3.24 -6.67
C GLU A 12 -13.33 2.12 -7.33
N ALA A 13 -13.65 2.26 -8.62
CA ALA A 13 -14.27 1.19 -9.38
C ALA A 13 -13.37 -0.05 -9.45
N TRP A 14 -12.06 0.14 -9.66
CA TRP A 14 -11.09 -0.95 -9.63
C TRP A 14 -10.96 -1.59 -8.25
N VAL A 15 -10.92 -0.78 -7.19
CA VAL A 15 -10.93 -1.25 -5.79
C VAL A 15 -12.13 -2.15 -5.52
N ARG A 16 -13.33 -1.77 -6.00
CA ARG A 16 -14.53 -2.60 -5.86
C ARG A 16 -14.41 -3.95 -6.58
N GLU A 17 -13.76 -4.00 -7.74
CA GLU A 17 -13.54 -5.27 -8.45
C GLU A 17 -12.55 -6.18 -7.70
N VAL A 18 -11.47 -5.61 -7.15
CA VAL A 18 -10.53 -6.38 -6.31
C VAL A 18 -11.22 -6.89 -5.03
N ASP A 19 -12.01 -6.04 -4.38
CA ASP A 19 -12.78 -6.42 -3.18
C ASP A 19 -13.77 -7.56 -3.48
N LYS A 20 -14.42 -7.57 -4.65
CA LYS A 20 -15.25 -8.70 -5.10
C LYS A 20 -14.43 -9.99 -5.23
N GLY A 21 -13.21 -9.91 -5.78
CA GLY A 21 -12.29 -11.04 -5.87
C GLY A 21 -11.94 -11.62 -4.49
N VAL A 22 -11.55 -10.75 -3.56
CA VAL A 22 -11.25 -11.13 -2.16
C VAL A 22 -12.49 -11.74 -1.49
N ALA A 23 -13.67 -11.15 -1.69
CA ALA A 23 -14.92 -11.64 -1.10
C ALA A 23 -15.28 -13.06 -1.59
N ARG A 24 -15.07 -13.35 -2.88
CA ARG A 24 -15.26 -14.72 -3.42
C ARG A 24 -14.35 -15.73 -2.75
N ILE A 25 -13.09 -15.39 -2.51
CA ILE A 25 -12.14 -16.27 -1.80
C ILE A 25 -12.60 -16.46 -0.35
N ARG A 26 -12.97 -15.38 0.35
CA ARG A 26 -13.47 -15.45 1.73
C ARG A 26 -14.73 -16.31 1.85
N GLN A 27 -15.63 -16.23 0.89
CA GLN A 27 -16.85 -17.04 0.86
C GLN A 27 -16.56 -18.53 0.60
N ALA A 28 -15.63 -18.83 -0.30
CA ALA A 28 -15.25 -20.20 -0.63
C ALA A 28 -14.39 -20.86 0.46
N TYR A 29 -13.59 -20.08 1.19
CA TYR A 29 -12.61 -20.56 2.18
C TYR A 29 -12.71 -19.80 3.52
N PRO A 30 -13.87 -19.84 4.21
CA PRO A 30 -14.11 -19.04 5.40
C PRO A 30 -13.27 -19.49 6.62
N LYS A 31 -12.78 -20.73 6.64
CA LYS A 31 -11.93 -21.25 7.73
C LYS A 31 -10.45 -20.86 7.55
N GLU A 32 -10.05 -20.67 6.30
CA GLU A 32 -8.70 -20.32 5.89
C GLU A 32 -8.50 -18.81 5.94
N VAL A 33 -9.50 -18.02 5.54
CA VAL A 33 -9.45 -16.55 5.64
C VAL A 33 -9.78 -16.10 7.06
N ARG A 34 -8.75 -16.02 7.90
CA ARG A 34 -8.85 -15.57 9.30
C ARG A 34 -8.69 -14.05 9.50
N CYS A 35 -8.48 -13.31 8.42
CA CYS A 35 -8.34 -11.86 8.47
C CYS A 35 -9.70 -11.19 8.75
N ASP A 36 -9.75 -10.33 9.76
CA ASP A 36 -10.89 -9.47 10.07
C ASP A 36 -10.42 -8.13 10.66
N ARG A 37 -11.34 -7.19 10.88
CA ARG A 37 -11.06 -5.95 11.60
C ARG A 37 -10.43 -6.28 12.97
N GLY A 38 -9.30 -5.63 13.28
CA GLY A 38 -8.49 -5.93 14.46
C GLY A 38 -7.33 -6.90 14.21
N CYS A 39 -7.31 -7.63 13.09
CA CYS A 39 -6.11 -8.28 12.59
C CYS A 39 -5.15 -7.23 12.03
N CYS A 40 -4.15 -6.83 12.81
CA CYS A 40 -3.21 -5.77 12.47
C CYS A 40 -1.85 -6.30 11.96
N ASP A 41 -1.77 -7.55 11.51
CA ASP A 41 -0.51 -8.13 11.02
C ASP A 41 0.01 -7.37 9.79
N CYS A 42 -0.90 -7.06 8.86
CA CYS A 42 -0.61 -6.21 7.69
C CYS A 42 -0.18 -4.80 8.08
N CYS A 43 -0.60 -4.31 9.24
CA CYS A 43 -0.27 -2.96 9.72
C CYS A 43 1.18 -2.81 10.18
N TYR A 44 2.01 -3.85 10.15
CA TYR A 44 3.45 -3.63 10.23
C TYR A 44 4.25 -4.27 9.09
N ALA A 45 3.57 -4.64 8.01
CA ALA A 45 4.25 -5.01 6.78
C ALA A 45 4.81 -3.73 6.12
N VAL A 46 6.08 -3.76 5.73
CA VAL A 46 6.71 -2.64 5.02
C VAL A 46 6.44 -2.80 3.52
N PHE A 47 5.73 -1.84 2.93
CA PHE A 47 5.49 -1.75 1.50
C PHE A 47 5.35 -0.29 1.07
N ASP A 48 5.56 -0.05 -0.21
CA ASP A 48 5.39 1.27 -0.82
C ASP A 48 4.08 1.29 -1.66
N LEU A 49 3.51 2.48 -1.79
CA LEU A 49 2.32 2.79 -2.58
C LEU A 49 2.70 3.24 -3.98
N SER A 50 1.84 2.96 -4.95
CA SER A 50 1.87 3.66 -6.24
C SER A 50 1.46 5.13 -6.06
N LEU A 51 1.79 5.99 -7.03
CA LEU A 51 1.42 7.40 -6.99
C LEU A 51 -0.09 7.61 -6.83
N ILE A 52 -0.92 6.90 -7.62
CA ILE A 52 -2.38 7.00 -7.50
C ILE A 52 -2.87 6.69 -6.08
N GLU A 53 -2.35 5.64 -5.44
CA GLU A 53 -2.77 5.28 -4.08
C GLU A 53 -2.26 6.26 -3.04
N ALA A 54 -1.07 6.81 -3.23
CA ALA A 54 -0.49 7.81 -2.33
C ALA A 54 -1.31 9.11 -2.36
N VAL A 55 -1.61 9.63 -3.56
CA VAL A 55 -2.44 10.83 -3.74
C VAL A 55 -3.87 10.59 -3.24
N TYR A 56 -4.48 9.45 -3.59
CA TYR A 56 -5.82 9.09 -3.12
C TYR A 56 -5.89 8.98 -1.60
N LEU A 57 -4.93 8.29 -0.97
CA LEU A 57 -4.89 8.11 0.47
C LEU A 57 -4.73 9.45 1.19
N ASN A 58 -3.82 10.32 0.72
CA ASN A 58 -3.60 11.65 1.28
C ASN A 58 -4.87 12.52 1.18
N HIS A 59 -5.52 12.52 0.01
CA HIS A 59 -6.73 13.31 -0.18
C HIS A 59 -7.87 12.85 0.75
N ARG A 60 -8.09 11.53 0.86
CA ARG A 60 -9.09 10.97 1.77
C ARG A 60 -8.71 11.13 3.25
N PHE A 61 -7.42 11.21 3.56
CA PHE A 61 -6.90 11.46 4.90
C PHE A 61 -7.27 12.88 5.37
N HIS A 62 -7.06 13.89 4.53
CA HIS A 62 -7.44 15.28 4.86
C HIS A 62 -8.95 15.55 4.75
N GLU A 63 -9.67 14.83 3.89
CA GLU A 63 -11.12 15.00 3.72
C GLU A 63 -11.92 14.40 4.89
N ARG A 64 -11.49 13.27 5.45
CA ARG A 64 -12.31 12.45 6.35
C ARG A 64 -12.00 12.59 7.83
N LEU A 65 -10.87 13.22 8.17
CA LEU A 65 -10.38 13.29 9.53
C LEU A 65 -10.34 14.73 10.02
N GLU A 66 -10.65 14.90 11.29
CA GLU A 66 -10.55 16.20 11.94
C GLU A 66 -9.09 16.62 12.12
N LYS A 67 -8.84 17.93 12.18
CA LYS A 67 -7.48 18.47 12.29
C LYS A 67 -6.66 17.84 13.42
N ARG A 68 -7.29 17.59 14.57
CA ARG A 68 -6.63 16.95 15.72
C ARG A 68 -6.22 15.49 15.45
N GLU A 69 -7.05 14.75 14.71
CA GLU A 69 -6.75 13.36 14.34
C GLU A 69 -5.61 13.32 13.32
N VAL A 70 -5.62 14.24 12.36
CA VAL A 70 -4.55 14.45 11.38
C VAL A 70 -3.22 14.69 12.09
N GLU A 71 -3.14 15.64 13.02
CA GLU A 71 -1.90 15.95 13.76
C GLU A 71 -1.32 14.70 14.46
N VAL A 72 -2.16 13.93 15.16
CA VAL A 72 -1.74 12.69 15.84
C VAL A 72 -1.26 11.61 14.86
N ILE A 73 -1.88 11.52 13.68
CA ILE A 73 -1.45 10.58 12.62
C ILE A 73 -0.12 11.05 12.00
N LEU A 74 0.06 12.34 11.77
CA LEU A 74 1.30 12.88 11.20
C LEU A 74 2.51 12.65 12.12
N GLU A 75 2.33 12.72 13.44
CA GLU A 75 3.39 12.32 14.39
C GLU A 75 3.77 10.84 14.26
N ARG A 76 2.80 9.95 14.05
CA ARG A 76 3.06 8.53 13.77
C ARG A 76 3.73 8.35 12.42
N ALA A 77 3.33 9.12 11.41
CA ALA A 77 3.90 9.12 10.08
C ALA A 77 5.39 9.51 10.11
N ASP A 78 5.74 10.60 10.79
CA ASP A 78 7.12 11.06 10.96
C ASP A 78 8.01 10.02 11.69
N ARG A 79 7.48 9.35 12.72
CA ARG A 79 8.20 8.24 13.37
C ARG A 79 8.45 7.07 12.41
N ALA A 80 7.42 6.63 11.67
CA ALA A 80 7.53 5.54 10.71
C ALA A 80 8.46 5.89 9.54
N ASP A 81 8.41 7.14 9.06
CA ASP A 81 9.23 7.62 7.94
C ASP A 81 10.71 7.59 8.30
N ARG A 82 11.08 8.05 9.49
CA ARG A 82 12.46 7.92 9.99
C ARG A 82 12.94 6.48 10.09
N GLN A 83 12.07 5.55 10.53
CA GLN A 83 12.41 4.13 10.59
C GLN A 83 12.62 3.56 9.18
N ALA A 84 11.70 3.84 8.26
CA ALA A 84 11.77 3.41 6.87
C ALA A 84 13.01 3.98 6.16
N TYR A 85 13.34 5.26 6.39
CA TYR A 85 14.53 5.90 5.86
C TYR A 85 15.82 5.21 6.35
N ARG A 86 15.94 4.93 7.65
CA ARG A 86 17.10 4.22 8.21
C ARG A 86 17.25 2.82 7.61
N LEU A 87 16.14 2.10 7.48
CA LEU A 87 16.11 0.78 6.85
C LEU A 87 16.56 0.84 5.39
N LYS A 88 15.93 1.69 4.57
CA LYS A 88 16.26 1.85 3.15
C LYS A 88 17.72 2.26 2.98
N ARG A 89 18.23 3.19 3.79
CA ARG A 89 19.64 3.62 3.76
C ARG A 89 20.61 2.48 4.11
N ARG A 90 20.27 1.65 5.11
CA ARG A 90 21.08 0.46 5.47
C ARG A 90 21.12 -0.54 4.31
N LEU A 91 19.95 -0.94 3.81
CA LEU A 91 19.83 -1.94 2.74
C LEU A 91 20.48 -1.47 1.43
N TYR A 92 20.30 -0.20 1.06
CA TYR A 92 20.95 0.38 -0.10
C TYR A 92 22.48 0.35 0.01
N LYS A 93 23.02 0.63 1.20
CA LYS A 93 24.47 0.56 1.45
C LYS A 93 24.98 -0.88 1.32
N GLU A 94 24.27 -1.84 1.91
CA GLU A 94 24.64 -3.27 1.84
C GLU A 94 24.59 -3.78 0.39
N LEU A 95 23.54 -3.43 -0.36
CA LEU A 95 23.39 -3.77 -1.78
C LEU A 95 24.50 -3.13 -2.64
N SER A 96 24.79 -1.83 -2.42
CA SER A 96 25.85 -1.11 -3.15
C SER A 96 27.25 -1.67 -2.86
N GLN A 97 27.42 -2.35 -1.73
CA GLN A 97 28.66 -3.02 -1.33
C GLN A 97 28.70 -4.48 -1.81
N ASN A 98 27.71 -4.95 -2.57
CA ASN A 98 27.50 -6.34 -2.96
C ASN A 98 27.50 -7.31 -1.76
N ALA A 99 27.12 -6.83 -0.58
CA ALA A 99 27.03 -7.63 0.65
C ALA A 99 25.74 -8.45 0.73
N VAL A 100 24.72 -8.01 -0.01
CA VAL A 100 23.43 -8.68 -0.20
C VAL A 100 22.98 -8.51 -1.65
N ASP A 101 22.15 -9.41 -2.16
CA ASP A 101 21.48 -9.26 -3.45
C ASP A 101 20.05 -8.69 -3.34
N GLU A 102 19.37 -8.51 -4.48
CA GLU A 102 18.00 -7.98 -4.50
C GLU A 102 16.97 -8.89 -3.81
N GLU A 103 17.14 -10.21 -3.86
CA GLU A 103 16.23 -11.17 -3.23
C GLU A 103 16.40 -11.14 -1.70
N GLU A 104 17.65 -10.99 -1.23
CA GLU A 104 17.97 -10.80 0.19
C GLU A 104 17.46 -9.47 0.73
N VAL A 105 17.59 -8.37 -0.03
CA VAL A 105 17.00 -7.06 0.32
C VAL A 105 15.48 -7.18 0.46
N LEU A 106 14.82 -7.85 -0.50
CA LEU A 106 13.38 -8.05 -0.45
C LEU A 106 12.97 -8.92 0.75
N ALA A 107 13.74 -9.96 1.05
CA ALA A 107 13.54 -10.80 2.22
C ALA A 107 13.71 -10.01 3.52
N ALA A 108 14.72 -9.14 3.61
CA ALA A 108 14.94 -8.28 4.78
C ALA A 108 13.79 -7.29 4.99
N LEU A 109 13.30 -6.64 3.92
CA LEU A 109 12.11 -5.78 3.97
C LEU A 109 10.87 -6.55 4.45
N SER A 110 10.70 -7.80 4.01
CA SER A 110 9.55 -8.64 4.39
C SER A 110 9.53 -9.02 5.88
N ARG A 111 10.70 -9.07 6.52
CA ARG A 111 10.88 -9.42 7.94
C ARG A 111 10.82 -8.20 8.85
N GLU A 112 11.10 -7.01 8.32
CA GLU A 112 11.06 -5.77 9.09
C GLU A 112 9.62 -5.45 9.53
N ARG A 113 9.48 -4.89 10.73
CA ARG A 113 8.18 -4.59 11.34
C ARG A 113 8.11 -3.11 11.70
N ILE A 114 7.71 -2.27 10.75
CA ILE A 114 7.47 -0.84 10.97
C ILE A 114 5.96 -0.62 11.08
N ALA A 115 5.50 -0.10 12.22
CA ALA A 115 4.09 0.15 12.42
C ALA A 115 3.57 1.19 11.42
N CYS A 116 2.47 0.85 10.76
CA CYS A 116 1.75 1.73 9.85
C CYS A 116 1.27 2.97 10.60
N PRO A 117 1.47 4.18 10.06
CA PRO A 117 0.98 5.42 10.68
C PRO A 117 -0.51 5.45 10.98
N LEU A 118 -1.31 4.73 10.19
CA LEU A 118 -2.76 4.63 10.36
C LEU A 118 -3.19 3.60 11.41
N LEU A 119 -2.27 2.83 12.00
CA LEU A 119 -2.60 1.90 13.09
C LEU A 119 -2.71 2.68 14.40
N ASN A 120 -3.89 2.67 15.02
CA ASN A 120 -4.14 3.31 16.30
C ASN A 120 -3.94 2.36 17.49
N GLU A 121 -4.03 2.91 18.70
CA GLU A 121 -3.83 2.19 19.96
C GLU A 121 -4.86 1.07 20.19
N ASN A 122 -6.05 1.19 19.60
CA ASN A 122 -7.09 0.16 19.63
C ASN A 122 -6.85 -0.98 18.62
N ARG A 123 -5.67 -1.01 17.96
CA ARG A 123 -5.30 -1.96 16.90
C ARG A 123 -6.23 -1.91 15.69
N LEU A 124 -6.79 -0.73 15.42
CA LEU A 124 -7.63 -0.45 14.27
C LEU A 124 -6.92 0.52 13.32
N CYS A 125 -7.29 0.46 12.04
CA CYS A 125 -6.81 1.39 11.04
C CYS A 125 -7.72 2.63 11.03
N ASP A 126 -7.16 3.81 11.28
CA ASP A 126 -7.88 5.09 11.31
C ASP A 126 -8.53 5.43 9.96
N LEU A 127 -8.01 4.86 8.87
CA LEU A 127 -8.53 5.07 7.51
C LEU A 127 -8.88 3.74 6.81
N TYR A 128 -9.44 2.78 7.55
CA TYR A 128 -9.70 1.41 7.07
C TYR A 128 -10.50 1.34 5.77
N ALA A 129 -11.43 2.28 5.55
CA ALA A 129 -12.28 2.33 4.36
C ALA A 129 -11.52 2.74 3.09
N CYS A 130 -10.44 3.51 3.21
CA CYS A 130 -9.59 3.95 2.09
C CYS A 130 -8.26 3.21 2.04
N ARG A 131 -8.15 2.06 2.73
CA ARG A 131 -6.90 1.30 2.76
C ARG A 131 -6.45 0.91 1.33
N PRO A 132 -5.14 0.91 1.05
CA PRO A 132 -4.58 0.50 -0.25
C PRO A 132 -4.93 -0.93 -0.65
N LEU A 133 -4.82 -1.25 -1.95
CA LEU A 133 -5.10 -2.58 -2.50
C LEU A 133 -4.26 -3.67 -1.83
N THR A 134 -2.98 -3.42 -1.54
CA THR A 134 -2.10 -4.34 -0.80
C THR A 134 -2.69 -4.72 0.57
N CYS A 135 -3.34 -3.79 1.27
CA CYS A 135 -4.02 -4.08 2.53
C CYS A 135 -5.35 -4.83 2.34
N ARG A 136 -6.02 -4.71 1.20
CA ARG A 136 -7.31 -5.36 0.90
C ARG A 136 -7.14 -6.82 0.53
N VAL A 137 -6.09 -7.13 -0.22
CA VAL A 137 -5.75 -8.50 -0.63
C VAL A 137 -4.96 -9.25 0.44
N TYR A 138 -4.59 -8.57 1.52
CA TYR A 138 -3.88 -9.22 2.63
C TYR A 138 -4.75 -10.28 3.31
N GLY A 139 -4.17 -11.45 3.56
CA GLY A 139 -4.86 -12.56 4.22
C GLY A 139 -5.58 -13.54 3.29
N VAL A 140 -5.67 -13.25 1.98
CA VAL A 140 -5.99 -14.24 0.95
C VAL A 140 -4.73 -14.66 0.19
N PRO A 141 -4.73 -15.78 -0.55
CA PRO A 141 -3.58 -16.19 -1.34
C PRO A 141 -3.30 -15.14 -2.43
N THR A 142 -2.05 -14.68 -2.48
CA THR A 142 -1.56 -13.75 -3.49
C THR A 142 -0.40 -14.37 -4.26
N ALA A 143 -0.16 -13.91 -5.49
CA ALA A 143 1.01 -14.30 -6.27
C ALA A 143 1.82 -13.06 -6.65
N VAL A 144 3.13 -13.13 -6.42
CA VAL A 144 4.11 -12.13 -6.85
C VAL A 144 5.17 -12.85 -7.67
N ARG A 145 5.40 -12.42 -8.91
CA ARG A 145 6.34 -13.05 -9.85
C ARG A 145 6.09 -14.56 -9.99
N GLY A 146 4.81 -14.94 -10.08
CA GLY A 146 4.36 -16.33 -10.19
C GLY A 146 4.52 -17.19 -8.91
N ARG A 147 5.07 -16.65 -7.82
CA ARG A 147 5.21 -17.35 -6.55
C ARG A 147 4.03 -17.03 -5.64
N ALA A 148 3.28 -18.06 -5.25
CA ALA A 148 2.18 -17.92 -4.30
C ALA A 148 2.70 -17.58 -2.89
N ARG A 149 1.98 -16.71 -2.20
CA ARG A 149 2.24 -16.24 -0.84
C ARG A 149 0.93 -16.21 -0.07
N THR A 150 0.98 -16.61 1.19
CA THR A 150 -0.15 -16.54 2.13
C THR A 150 0.32 -15.91 3.43
N CYS A 151 -0.60 -15.25 4.14
CA CYS A 151 -0.32 -14.74 5.48
C CYS A 151 -0.12 -15.91 6.45
N GLY A 152 0.90 -15.85 7.31
CA GLY A 152 1.17 -16.91 8.30
C GLY A 152 0.07 -17.11 9.34
N LEU A 153 -0.84 -16.14 9.49
CA LEU A 153 -2.02 -16.24 10.35
C LEU A 153 -3.23 -16.87 9.65
N SER A 154 -3.18 -17.04 8.33
CA SER A 154 -4.25 -17.69 7.57
C SER A 154 -4.26 -19.20 7.79
N GLY A 155 -5.36 -19.86 7.43
CA GLY A 155 -5.47 -21.33 7.45
C GLY A 155 -5.10 -22.00 6.13
N PHE A 156 -4.61 -21.26 5.14
CA PHE A 156 -4.21 -21.84 3.85
C PHE A 156 -3.01 -22.77 4.02
N GLN A 157 -3.10 -23.95 3.40
CA GLN A 157 -2.09 -25.02 3.53
C GLN A 157 -1.21 -25.11 2.27
N GLU A 158 0.09 -25.31 2.48
CA GLU A 158 1.04 -25.56 1.40
C GLU A 158 0.69 -26.86 0.64
N GLY A 159 0.99 -26.90 -0.67
CA GLY A 159 0.69 -28.05 -1.54
C GLY A 159 -0.76 -28.17 -2.00
N ARG A 160 -1.66 -27.25 -1.59
CA ARG A 160 -3.05 -27.18 -2.08
C ARG A 160 -3.24 -26.04 -3.06
N SER A 161 -4.20 -26.21 -3.97
CA SER A 161 -4.59 -25.19 -4.94
C SER A 161 -5.72 -24.33 -4.40
N TYR A 162 -5.53 -23.02 -4.42
CA TYR A 162 -6.52 -22.01 -4.02
C TYR A 162 -6.60 -20.91 -5.08
N PRO A 163 -7.76 -20.26 -5.26
CA PRO A 163 -7.85 -19.06 -6.06
C PRO A 163 -6.90 -18.00 -5.49
N THR A 164 -6.12 -17.39 -6.37
CA THR A 164 -4.99 -16.54 -6.01
C THR A 164 -5.12 -15.19 -6.69
N ILE A 165 -4.87 -14.11 -5.95
CA ILE A 165 -4.84 -12.75 -6.50
C ILE A 165 -3.45 -12.44 -7.03
N TYR A 166 -3.34 -12.11 -8.32
CA TYR A 166 -2.09 -11.74 -8.94
C TYR A 166 -1.75 -10.28 -8.65
N LEU A 167 -0.76 -10.06 -7.77
CA LEU A 167 -0.34 -8.73 -7.35
C LEU A 167 0.35 -7.97 -8.48
N ASP A 168 1.05 -8.67 -9.38
CA ASP A 168 1.70 -8.04 -10.55
C ASP A 168 0.65 -7.33 -11.43
N ALA A 169 -0.47 -7.99 -11.72
CA ALA A 169 -1.56 -7.40 -12.49
C ALA A 169 -2.22 -6.20 -11.79
N ILE A 170 -2.33 -6.24 -10.45
CA ILE A 170 -2.81 -5.10 -9.67
C ILE A 170 -1.84 -3.93 -9.79
N ASN A 171 -0.54 -4.19 -9.61
CA ASN A 171 0.51 -3.17 -9.68
C ASN A 171 0.57 -2.54 -11.07
N ASP A 172 0.50 -3.32 -12.15
CA ASP A 172 0.46 -2.81 -13.52
C ASP A 172 -0.72 -1.85 -13.71
N ARG A 173 -1.90 -2.23 -13.21
CA ARG A 173 -3.09 -1.37 -13.29
C ARG A 173 -2.96 -0.10 -12.45
N LEU A 174 -2.32 -0.16 -11.29
CA LEU A 174 -2.02 1.01 -10.46
C LEU A 174 -1.04 1.97 -11.16
N GLN A 175 -0.06 1.45 -11.88
CA GLN A 175 0.88 2.24 -12.68
C GLN A 175 0.19 2.90 -13.88
N GLU A 176 -0.78 2.25 -14.50
CA GLU A 176 -1.66 2.87 -15.50
C GLU A 176 -2.46 4.03 -14.92
N PHE A 177 -3.12 3.84 -13.78
CA PHE A 177 -3.84 4.94 -13.12
C PHE A 177 -2.92 6.10 -12.71
N SER A 178 -1.69 5.82 -12.29
CA SER A 178 -0.69 6.84 -11.96
C SER A 178 -0.32 7.69 -13.18
N ARG A 179 -0.15 7.06 -14.36
CA ARG A 179 0.10 7.76 -15.63
C ARG A 179 -1.09 8.60 -16.08
N GLU A 180 -2.30 8.06 -15.92
CA GLU A 180 -3.53 8.77 -16.26
C GLU A 180 -3.77 9.97 -15.33
N LEU A 181 -3.52 9.82 -14.03
CA LEU A 181 -3.56 10.93 -13.07
C LEU A 181 -2.67 12.08 -13.53
N LEU A 182 -1.41 11.79 -13.84
CA LEU A 182 -0.45 12.79 -14.30
C LEU A 182 -0.89 13.44 -15.61
N LYS A 183 -1.48 12.66 -16.53
CA LYS A 183 -2.02 13.19 -17.79
C LYS A 183 -3.20 14.14 -17.55
N GLU A 184 -4.11 13.80 -16.64
CA GLU A 184 -5.31 14.60 -16.35
C GLU A 184 -4.94 15.98 -15.75
N ILE A 185 -3.86 16.06 -14.97
CA ILE A 185 -3.38 17.32 -14.38
C ILE A 185 -2.35 18.07 -15.25
N GLY A 186 -2.03 17.59 -16.45
CA GLY A 186 -1.06 18.23 -17.34
C GLY A 186 0.42 17.94 -17.03
N ALA A 187 0.71 17.01 -16.11
CA ALA A 187 2.06 16.57 -15.73
C ALA A 187 2.52 15.27 -16.44
N ALA A 188 2.02 15.03 -17.66
CA ALA A 188 2.32 13.82 -18.42
C ALA A 188 3.83 13.65 -18.69
N GLY A 189 4.34 12.42 -18.62
CA GLY A 189 5.77 12.14 -18.82
C GLY A 189 6.65 12.47 -17.61
N SER A 190 6.06 12.90 -16.49
CA SER A 190 6.78 13.12 -15.24
C SER A 190 7.41 11.81 -14.72
N PRO A 191 8.64 11.86 -14.16
CA PRO A 191 9.26 10.69 -13.52
C PRO A 191 8.48 10.18 -12.31
N LEU A 192 7.53 10.97 -11.80
CA LEU A 192 6.60 10.57 -10.73
C LEU A 192 5.77 9.35 -11.11
N GLU A 193 5.58 9.07 -12.41
CA GLU A 193 4.74 7.95 -12.87
C GLU A 193 5.20 6.59 -12.29
N ARG A 194 6.51 6.41 -12.06
CA ARG A 194 7.12 5.15 -11.56
C ARG A 194 7.48 5.20 -10.09
N ARG A 195 7.08 6.26 -9.39
CA ARG A 195 7.49 6.49 -8.01
C ARG A 195 6.71 5.57 -7.07
N TRP A 196 7.47 4.85 -6.25
CA TRP A 196 6.94 4.09 -5.12
C TRP A 196 7.14 4.92 -3.85
N ILE A 197 6.06 5.10 -3.08
CA ILE A 197 5.98 6.08 -1.99
C ILE A 197 5.63 5.35 -0.70
N PRO A 198 6.45 5.39 0.35
CA PRO A 198 6.06 4.85 1.66
C PRO A 198 4.75 5.48 2.14
N LEU A 199 3.92 4.70 2.83
CA LEU A 199 2.66 5.24 3.36
C LEU A 199 2.89 6.45 4.28
N SER A 200 3.98 6.44 5.07
CA SER A 200 4.38 7.58 5.90
C SER A 200 4.64 8.83 5.06
N THR A 201 5.44 8.71 4.00
CA THR A 201 5.75 9.81 3.09
C THR A 201 4.49 10.32 2.40
N ALA A 202 3.58 9.42 1.98
CA ALA A 202 2.32 9.80 1.35
C ALA A 202 1.44 10.69 2.24
N LEU A 203 1.42 10.43 3.56
CA LEU A 203 0.69 11.27 4.50
C LEU A 203 1.39 12.60 4.79
N LEU A 204 2.73 12.65 4.71
CA LEU A 204 3.53 13.84 4.99
C LEU A 204 3.72 14.76 3.78
N THR A 205 3.23 14.38 2.60
CA THR A 205 3.42 15.11 1.34
C THR A 205 2.20 15.95 1.02
N ASP A 206 2.41 17.22 0.67
CA ASP A 206 1.41 18.04 0.02
C ASP A 206 1.43 17.77 -1.49
N TYR A 207 0.34 17.21 -2.02
CA TYR A 207 0.20 16.87 -3.45
C TYR A 207 -0.43 18.04 -4.23
N ASP A 208 0.30 19.15 -4.30
CA ASP A 208 -0.11 20.39 -4.97
C ASP A 208 0.62 20.62 -6.31
N GLU A 209 0.36 21.77 -6.93
CA GLU A 209 0.98 22.17 -8.21
C GLU A 209 2.51 22.17 -8.13
N GLU A 210 3.10 22.60 -6.99
CA GLU A 210 4.56 22.59 -6.79
C GLU A 210 5.12 21.16 -6.78
N TYR A 211 4.46 20.23 -6.08
CA TYR A 211 4.86 18.82 -6.08
C TYR A 211 4.87 18.21 -7.49
N PHE A 212 3.89 18.56 -8.32
CA PHE A 212 3.77 18.05 -9.68
C PHE A 212 4.59 18.84 -10.72
N GLY A 213 5.17 19.99 -10.34
CA GLY A 213 5.95 20.85 -11.23
C GLY A 213 5.09 21.59 -12.26
N LEU A 214 3.90 22.01 -11.85
CA LEU A 214 2.91 22.74 -12.65
C LEU A 214 2.99 24.25 -12.44
#